data_AF-A0A0V1LR33-F1
#
_entry.id   AF-A0A0V1LR33-F1
#
_cell.length_a   1.000
_cell.length_b   1.000
_cell.length_c   1.000
_cell.angle_alpha   90.00
_cell.angle_beta   90.00
_cell.angle_gamma   90.00
#
_symmetry.space_group_name_H-M   'P 1'
#
loop_
_entity.id
_entity.type
_entity.pdbx_description
1 polymer ?
#
loop_
_entity_poly.entity_id
_entity_poly.type
_entity_poly.pdbx_seq_one_letter_code
_entity_poly.pdbx_strand_id
1 'polypeptide(L)'
;MASASFLDYIYRSVPIHKMFADGWGNPADLIKLIKFRREMVKRDAGVFLNDYCPSIKDAKIIENNSFMIYSGEFETPVVKLLPELVPLPVRYAQFEMILPKEKQANSCPLCIHMAGTGDHGFWRRRKFLALPLAQQMGIGSVLLENPFYGYRKPAEQRRSCLRYVTDLFVMGVCLIFESAVLLNWLIKKGNWPLGLTGISLGGHMASLAAACYSKPVAIVPCLSWTTASAVFTQGVMARAIPWNTLEKQCTDEFSSSEIYHLLSSQYWDVIRWAILNDSVKINSAENNFRAQKLMHVVMDEFTHLGKFSNPIDPSLAIVVAALNDAYVPRSGVANLNSIWPEAEIRYVNTGHIGGYLFRQSEFRLAISDALQRAAAKYEVVSGNVVKR
;
A
#
# COMPACT_ATOMS: atom_id res chain seq x y z
N MET A 1 -6.98 -14.90 -24.52
CA MET A 1 -7.13 -14.93 -23.06
C MET A 1 -5.82 -15.42 -22.47
N ALA A 2 -5.07 -14.55 -21.76
CA ALA A 2 -3.87 -15.01 -21.06
C ALA A 2 -4.30 -15.89 -19.88
N SER A 3 -3.82 -17.14 -19.85
CA SER A 3 -4.12 -18.08 -18.76
C SER A 3 -3.44 -17.62 -17.48
N ALA A 4 -4.20 -17.39 -16.42
CA ALA A 4 -3.65 -17.06 -15.10
C ALA A 4 -2.65 -18.12 -14.61
N SER A 5 -1.61 -17.68 -13.89
CA SER A 5 -0.49 -18.52 -13.46
C SER A 5 -0.92 -19.68 -12.56
N PHE A 6 -0.56 -20.92 -12.93
CA PHE A 6 -0.82 -22.12 -12.14
C PHE A 6 -0.14 -22.10 -10.76
N LEU A 7 1.07 -21.53 -10.67
CA LEU A 7 1.79 -21.37 -9.40
C LEU A 7 1.04 -20.46 -8.42
N ASP A 8 0.39 -19.41 -8.92
CA ASP A 8 -0.39 -18.50 -8.09
C ASP A 8 -1.62 -19.21 -7.48
N TYR A 9 -2.28 -20.07 -8.27
CA TYR A 9 -3.42 -20.86 -7.80
C TYR A 9 -3.02 -21.92 -6.78
N ILE A 10 -1.91 -22.63 -6.99
CA ILE A 10 -1.44 -23.66 -6.05
C ILE A 10 -1.07 -23.03 -4.70
N TYR A 11 -0.37 -21.91 -4.70
CA TYR A 11 0.12 -21.29 -3.46
C TYR A 11 -1.02 -20.88 -2.49
N ARG A 12 -2.25 -20.75 -2.98
CA ARG A 12 -3.43 -20.37 -2.20
C ARG A 12 -4.59 -21.37 -2.29
N SER A 13 -4.35 -22.60 -2.76
CA SER A 13 -5.40 -23.61 -2.99
C SER A 13 -6.18 -23.98 -1.72
N VAL A 14 -5.58 -23.87 -0.54
CA VAL A 14 -6.24 -24.04 0.76
C VAL A 14 -5.73 -23.01 1.78
N PRO A 15 -6.40 -21.84 1.95
CA PRO A 15 -6.00 -20.87 2.95
C PRO A 15 -6.30 -21.42 4.36
N ILE A 16 -5.25 -21.78 5.11
CA ILE A 16 -5.37 -22.27 6.50
C ILE A 16 -5.93 -21.18 7.44
N HIS A 17 -5.70 -19.89 7.12
CA HIS A 17 -6.20 -18.76 7.87
C HIS A 17 -6.93 -17.77 6.95
N LYS A 18 -8.04 -17.22 7.44
CA LYS A 18 -8.88 -16.26 6.73
C LYS A 18 -8.45 -14.82 7.06
N MET A 19 -8.42 -13.96 6.06
CA MET A 19 -8.28 -12.52 6.23
C MET A 19 -9.62 -11.95 6.65
N PHE A 20 -9.66 -11.00 7.58
CA PHE A 20 -10.87 -10.35 8.10
C PHE A 20 -11.79 -11.31 8.85
N ALA A 21 -11.19 -12.26 9.59
CA ALA A 21 -11.90 -13.34 10.28
C ALA A 21 -12.99 -12.83 11.25
N ASP A 22 -12.78 -11.65 11.84
CA ASP A 22 -13.69 -11.06 12.82
C ASP A 22 -14.65 -10.04 12.20
N GLY A 23 -14.55 -9.80 10.90
CA GLY A 23 -15.57 -9.10 10.14
C GLY A 23 -15.14 -7.77 9.53
N TRP A 24 -16.09 -6.87 9.35
CA TRP A 24 -15.84 -5.54 8.76
C TRP A 24 -15.09 -4.61 9.70
N GLY A 25 -15.31 -4.73 11.01
CA GLY A 25 -14.89 -3.76 12.02
C GLY A 25 -16.06 -2.84 12.42
N ASN A 26 -15.80 -1.85 13.27
CA ASN A 26 -16.84 -0.95 13.77
C ASN A 26 -17.36 -0.01 12.64
N PRO A 27 -18.68 0.03 12.36
CA PRO A 27 -19.26 0.92 11.36
C PRO A 27 -18.93 2.41 11.58
N ALA A 28 -18.90 2.88 12.83
CA ALA A 28 -18.57 4.28 13.15
C ALA A 28 -17.13 4.62 12.75
N ASP A 29 -16.21 3.68 12.93
CA ASP A 29 -14.81 3.83 12.53
C ASP A 29 -14.67 3.87 11.00
N LEU A 30 -15.45 3.06 10.29
CA LEU A 30 -15.49 3.12 8.82
C LEU A 30 -16.00 4.49 8.32
N ILE A 31 -17.06 5.04 8.92
CA ILE A 31 -17.56 6.39 8.58
C ILE A 31 -16.47 7.44 8.75
N LYS A 32 -15.78 7.42 9.90
CA LYS A 32 -14.67 8.33 10.18
C LYS A 32 -13.55 8.20 9.15
N LEU A 33 -13.16 6.95 8.83
CA LEU A 33 -12.14 6.68 7.82
C LEU A 33 -12.55 7.18 6.43
N ILE A 34 -13.82 7.02 6.02
CA ILE A 34 -14.31 7.52 4.72
C ILE A 34 -14.22 9.05 4.68
N LYS A 35 -14.71 9.73 5.73
CA LYS A 35 -14.66 11.19 5.82
C LYS A 35 -13.21 11.69 5.78
N PHE A 36 -12.36 11.13 6.63
CA PHE A 36 -10.95 11.47 6.70
C PHE A 36 -10.21 11.22 5.37
N ARG A 37 -10.47 10.09 4.70
CA ARG A 37 -9.88 9.79 3.39
C ARG A 37 -10.23 10.90 2.38
N ARG A 38 -11.49 11.32 2.32
CA ARG A 38 -11.96 12.35 1.38
C ARG A 38 -11.30 13.71 1.61
N GLU A 39 -10.99 14.04 2.86
CA GLU A 39 -10.24 15.25 3.20
C GLU A 39 -8.77 15.11 2.75
N MET A 40 -8.14 13.96 2.98
CA MET A 40 -6.75 13.67 2.58
C MET A 40 -6.49 13.74 1.06
N VAL A 41 -7.50 13.45 0.22
CA VAL A 41 -7.38 13.41 -1.26
C VAL A 41 -6.95 14.75 -1.88
N LYS A 42 -7.15 15.88 -1.17
CA LYS A 42 -6.80 17.23 -1.66
C LYS A 42 -5.30 17.57 -1.58
N ARG A 43 -4.42 16.57 -1.44
CA ARG A 43 -2.95 16.70 -1.23
C ARG A 43 -2.59 17.47 0.04
N ASP A 44 -3.47 17.43 1.03
CA ASP A 44 -3.32 18.14 2.29
C ASP A 44 -2.51 17.35 3.32
N ALA A 45 -1.92 16.19 2.99
CA ALA A 45 -1.14 15.42 3.97
C ALA A 45 -0.01 16.27 4.60
N GLY A 46 0.60 17.21 3.85
CA GLY A 46 1.55 18.18 4.40
C GLY A 46 0.92 19.22 5.33
N VAL A 47 -0.32 19.63 5.06
CA VAL A 47 -1.12 20.54 5.89
C VAL A 47 -1.66 19.83 7.14
N PHE A 48 -2.13 18.59 7.03
CA PHE A 48 -2.48 17.73 8.17
C PHE A 48 -1.28 17.47 9.07
N LEU A 49 -0.08 17.45 8.51
CA LEU A 49 1.13 17.41 9.30
C LEU A 49 1.45 18.77 9.91
N ASN A 50 1.03 19.93 9.38
CA ASN A 50 1.39 21.27 9.91
C ASN A 50 2.92 21.38 10.18
N ASP A 51 3.75 20.89 9.26
CA ASP A 51 5.21 20.72 9.44
C ASP A 51 5.64 19.83 10.63
N TYR A 52 4.71 19.12 11.27
CA TYR A 52 4.98 18.09 12.27
C TYR A 52 5.79 16.96 11.64
N CYS A 53 7.09 17.03 11.89
CA CYS A 53 7.98 15.89 11.75
C CYS A 53 8.11 15.28 13.15
N PRO A 54 7.53 14.09 13.42
CA PRO A 54 7.79 13.42 14.68
C PRO A 54 9.30 13.23 14.84
N SER A 55 9.76 13.25 16.09
CA SER A 55 11.17 12.99 16.38
C SER A 55 11.50 11.56 15.97
N ILE A 56 12.32 11.43 14.94
CA ILE A 56 12.82 10.13 14.47
C ILE A 56 14.04 9.80 15.32
N LYS A 57 13.97 8.67 16.01
CA LYS A 57 15.14 8.08 16.66
C LYS A 57 15.75 7.10 15.69
N ASP A 58 17.01 7.28 15.33
CA ASP A 58 17.78 6.31 14.56
C ASP A 58 19.08 5.93 15.27
N ALA A 59 19.41 4.64 15.22
CA ALA A 59 20.61 4.09 15.83
C ALA A 59 21.32 3.17 14.83
N LYS A 60 22.64 3.34 14.69
CA LYS A 60 23.46 2.46 13.86
C LYS A 60 23.50 1.07 14.49
N ILE A 61 23.09 0.05 13.74
CA ILE A 61 23.05 -1.35 14.21
C ILE A 61 24.14 -2.22 13.59
N ILE A 62 24.46 -1.99 12.31
CA ILE A 62 25.44 -2.79 11.58
C ILE A 62 26.27 -1.86 10.69
N GLU A 63 27.57 -2.09 10.69
CA GLU A 63 28.51 -1.47 9.74
C GLU A 63 29.41 -2.55 9.16
N ASN A 64 29.58 -2.55 7.85
CA ASN A 64 30.61 -3.36 7.19
C ASN A 64 31.34 -2.52 6.13
N ASN A 65 32.10 -3.18 5.24
CA ASN A 65 32.89 -2.48 4.22
C ASN A 65 32.07 -1.93 3.04
N SER A 66 30.82 -2.36 2.86
CA SER A 66 30.02 -1.99 1.69
C SER A 66 28.75 -1.20 2.03
N PHE A 67 28.20 -1.35 3.23
CA PHE A 67 26.96 -0.70 3.65
C PHE A 67 26.90 -0.44 5.16
N MET A 68 25.98 0.44 5.54
CA MET A 68 25.57 0.72 6.91
C MET A 68 24.09 0.43 7.08
N ILE A 69 23.68 -0.09 8.24
CA ILE A 69 22.28 -0.27 8.61
C ILE A 69 22.00 0.47 9.90
N TYR A 70 20.92 1.24 9.89
CA TYR A 70 20.35 1.93 11.03
C TYR A 70 18.96 1.35 11.31
N SER A 71 18.63 1.09 12.57
CA SER A 71 17.23 0.96 12.98
C SER A 71 16.67 2.35 13.26
N GLY A 72 15.38 2.55 13.04
CA GLY A 72 14.74 3.76 13.48
C GLY A 72 13.26 3.60 13.76
N GLU A 73 12.75 4.54 14.56
CA GLU A 73 11.35 4.58 14.97
C GLU A 73 10.84 6.01 15.11
N PHE A 74 9.52 6.17 14.95
CA PHE A 74 8.80 7.40 15.28
C PHE A 74 7.32 7.10 15.54
N GLU A 75 6.65 7.95 16.31
CA GLU A 75 5.20 7.84 16.50
C GLU A 75 4.46 8.23 15.20
N THR A 76 3.55 7.37 14.73
CA THR A 76 2.79 7.65 13.50
C THR A 76 1.91 8.89 13.71
N PRO A 77 1.91 9.88 12.79
CA PRO A 77 1.08 11.07 12.91
C PRO A 77 -0.42 10.76 13.06
N VAL A 78 -0.84 9.59 12.59
CA VAL A 78 -2.22 9.12 12.68
C VAL A 78 -2.70 8.96 14.13
N VAL A 79 -1.79 8.79 15.11
CA VAL A 79 -2.16 8.81 16.53
C VAL A 79 -2.79 10.14 16.93
N LYS A 80 -2.37 11.26 16.34
CA LYS A 80 -2.97 12.57 16.61
C LYS A 80 -4.24 12.82 15.80
N LEU A 81 -4.29 12.28 14.59
CA LEU A 81 -5.37 12.54 13.63
C LEU A 81 -6.60 11.63 13.89
N LEU A 82 -6.36 10.37 14.25
CA LEU A 82 -7.38 9.32 14.46
C LEU A 82 -6.97 8.41 15.65
N PRO A 83 -6.79 8.96 16.87
CA PRO A 83 -6.24 8.24 18.03
C PRO A 83 -6.98 6.95 18.40
N GLU A 84 -8.29 6.93 18.21
CA GLU A 84 -9.17 5.81 18.51
C GLU A 84 -9.02 4.64 17.54
N LEU A 85 -8.50 4.89 16.34
CA LEU A 85 -8.37 3.89 15.27
C LEU A 85 -7.00 3.22 15.25
N VAL A 86 -6.00 3.78 15.94
CA VAL A 86 -4.62 3.26 15.94
C VAL A 86 -4.36 2.45 17.22
N PRO A 87 -4.39 1.10 17.15
CA PRO A 87 -4.16 0.27 18.32
C PRO A 87 -2.72 0.41 18.82
N LEU A 88 -2.50 0.17 20.12
CA LEU A 88 -1.20 0.41 20.79
C LEU A 88 0.01 -0.20 20.05
N PRO A 89 -0.01 -1.46 19.58
CA PRO A 89 1.14 -2.04 18.85
C PRO A 89 1.48 -1.31 17.54
N VAL A 90 0.53 -0.58 16.96
CA VAL A 90 0.68 0.08 15.65
C VAL A 90 1.21 1.52 15.80
N ARG A 91 1.16 2.12 17.00
CA ARG A 91 1.42 3.55 17.20
C ARG A 91 2.82 4.02 16.81
N TYR A 92 3.81 3.13 16.83
CA TYR A 92 5.17 3.45 16.42
C TYR A 92 5.50 2.81 15.08
N ALA A 93 5.83 3.65 14.10
CA ALA A 93 6.44 3.22 12.86
C ALA A 93 7.84 2.72 13.15
N GLN A 94 8.18 1.55 12.60
CA GLN A 94 9.48 0.90 12.76
C GLN A 94 10.11 0.75 11.37
N PHE A 95 11.38 1.10 11.21
CA PHE A 95 12.08 0.99 9.94
C PHE A 95 13.54 0.62 10.09
N GLU A 96 14.12 0.13 8.99
CA GLU A 96 15.57 0.06 8.82
C GLU A 96 16.03 0.90 7.64
N MET A 97 17.06 1.70 7.83
CA MET A 97 17.70 2.45 6.76
C MET A 97 19.03 1.79 6.39
N ILE A 98 19.19 1.43 5.13
CA ILE A 98 20.39 0.83 4.56
C ILE A 98 21.02 1.87 3.64
N LEU A 99 22.28 2.23 3.90
CA LEU A 99 23.05 3.19 3.10
C LEU A 99 24.28 2.51 2.50
N PRO A 100 24.63 2.78 1.22
CA PRO A 100 25.93 2.40 0.68
C PRO A 100 27.06 3.14 1.42
N LYS A 101 28.18 2.49 1.68
CA LYS A 101 29.28 3.08 2.47
C LYS A 101 29.95 4.28 1.78
N GLU A 102 30.07 4.22 0.46
CA GLU A 102 30.80 5.22 -0.33
C GLU A 102 30.06 6.55 -0.50
N LYS A 103 28.72 6.56 -0.37
CA LYS A 103 27.93 7.79 -0.40
C LYS A 103 27.60 8.20 1.03
N GLN A 104 28.45 9.06 1.60
CA GLN A 104 28.19 9.68 2.90
C GLN A 104 26.79 10.32 2.90
N ALA A 105 26.11 10.23 4.04
CA ALA A 105 24.66 10.25 4.22
C ALA A 105 23.85 11.43 3.62
N ASN A 106 24.49 12.45 3.03
CA ASN A 106 23.85 13.73 2.69
C ASN A 106 23.62 13.94 1.18
N SER A 107 23.76 12.91 0.34
CA SER A 107 23.44 12.97 -1.10
C SER A 107 23.13 11.61 -1.73
N CYS A 108 22.90 10.59 -0.90
CA CYS A 108 22.56 9.27 -1.41
C CYS A 108 21.14 9.28 -2.01
N PRO A 109 20.91 8.67 -3.20
CA PRO A 109 19.57 8.34 -3.65
C PRO A 109 18.95 7.28 -2.73
N LEU A 110 17.69 7.44 -2.33
CA LEU A 110 16.99 6.44 -1.50
C LEU A 110 15.60 6.09 -2.01
N CYS A 111 15.20 4.84 -1.77
CA CYS A 111 13.83 4.39 -1.96
C CYS A 111 13.24 3.89 -0.63
N ILE A 112 12.02 4.32 -0.29
CA ILE A 112 11.27 3.76 0.84
C ILE A 112 10.49 2.55 0.34
N HIS A 113 10.70 1.40 0.96
CA HIS A 113 10.08 0.13 0.61
C HIS A 113 8.97 -0.21 1.61
N MET A 114 7.75 -0.39 1.11
CA MET A 114 6.63 -0.95 1.87
C MET A 114 6.51 -2.47 1.66
N ALA A 115 6.08 -3.17 2.71
CA ALA A 115 5.99 -4.62 2.71
C ALA A 115 4.78 -5.14 1.92
N GLY A 116 4.96 -6.25 1.22
CA GLY A 116 3.86 -7.02 0.62
C GLY A 116 3.16 -7.90 1.65
N THR A 117 2.02 -8.49 1.31
CA THR A 117 1.26 -9.31 2.26
C THR A 117 2.10 -10.48 2.80
N GLY A 118 2.24 -10.57 4.13
CA GLY A 118 3.02 -11.64 4.78
C GLY A 118 4.51 -11.34 5.01
N ASP A 119 5.02 -10.21 4.51
CA ASP A 119 6.42 -9.80 4.68
C ASP A 119 6.62 -9.12 6.05
N HIS A 120 6.68 -9.93 7.10
CA HIS A 120 6.99 -9.49 8.46
C HIS A 120 8.47 -9.20 8.64
N GLY A 121 8.79 -8.14 9.38
CA GLY A 121 10.15 -7.66 9.58
C GLY A 121 10.78 -7.12 8.29
N PHE A 122 12.11 -7.18 8.26
CA PHE A 122 12.90 -6.55 7.20
C PHE A 122 13.69 -7.54 6.35
N TRP A 123 13.89 -8.77 6.82
CA TRP A 123 14.90 -9.69 6.29
C TRP A 123 14.79 -9.91 4.77
N ARG A 124 13.58 -10.14 4.25
CA ARG A 124 13.41 -10.45 2.83
C ARG A 124 13.71 -9.24 1.96
N ARG A 125 13.08 -8.10 2.24
CA ARG A 125 13.36 -6.84 1.54
C ARG A 125 14.82 -6.44 1.68
N ARG A 126 15.42 -6.64 2.86
CA ARG A 126 16.84 -6.39 3.12
C ARG A 126 17.72 -7.23 2.20
N LYS A 127 17.55 -8.55 2.23
CA LYS A 127 18.40 -9.50 1.50
C LYS A 127 18.27 -9.38 -0.02
N PHE A 128 17.06 -9.25 -0.53
CA PHE A 128 16.81 -9.38 -1.98
C PHE A 128 16.62 -8.04 -2.72
N LEU A 129 16.37 -6.94 -2.02
CA LEU A 129 16.23 -5.61 -2.61
C LEU A 129 17.28 -4.64 -2.10
N ALA A 130 17.26 -4.32 -0.80
CA ALA A 130 18.06 -3.22 -0.25
C ALA A 130 19.57 -3.45 -0.32
N LEU A 131 20.06 -4.64 0.08
CA LEU A 131 21.49 -4.93 0.02
C LEU A 131 22.04 -4.93 -1.41
N PRO A 132 21.39 -5.59 -2.40
CA PRO A 132 21.81 -5.45 -3.79
C PRO A 132 21.73 -4.02 -4.32
N LEU A 133 20.69 -3.23 -3.97
CA LEU A 133 20.59 -1.82 -4.37
C LEU A 133 21.78 -1.00 -3.83
N ALA A 134 22.12 -1.17 -2.55
CA ALA A 134 23.22 -0.46 -1.93
C ALA A 134 24.57 -0.87 -2.53
N GLN A 135 24.81 -2.18 -2.63
CA GLN A 135 26.11 -2.72 -3.01
C GLN A 135 26.41 -2.64 -4.51
N GLN A 136 25.39 -2.75 -5.37
CA GLN A 136 25.58 -2.86 -6.83
C GLN A 136 25.20 -1.57 -7.56
N MET A 137 24.32 -0.76 -6.98
CA MET A 137 23.77 0.44 -7.65
C MET A 137 24.02 1.73 -6.87
N GLY A 138 24.60 1.65 -5.66
CA GLY A 138 24.82 2.81 -4.81
C GLY A 138 23.51 3.53 -4.45
N ILE A 139 22.41 2.79 -4.30
CA ILE A 139 21.09 3.29 -3.92
C ILE A 139 20.76 2.79 -2.51
N GLY A 140 20.44 3.70 -1.61
CA GLY A 140 19.98 3.38 -0.26
C GLY A 140 18.50 2.96 -0.22
N SER A 141 18.11 2.34 0.89
CA SER A 141 16.75 1.88 1.12
C SER A 141 16.28 2.23 2.52
N VAL A 142 15.03 2.63 2.67
CA VAL A 142 14.33 2.65 3.97
C VAL A 142 13.26 1.58 3.95
N LEU A 143 13.42 0.54 4.76
CA LEU A 143 12.49 -0.57 4.89
C LEU A 143 11.48 -0.27 5.98
N LEU A 144 10.32 0.24 5.63
CA LEU A 144 9.24 0.51 6.58
C LEU A 144 8.49 -0.78 6.92
N GLU A 145 8.29 -1.08 8.20
CA GLU A 145 7.42 -2.17 8.65
C GLU A 145 5.97 -1.71 8.66
N ASN A 146 5.12 -2.37 7.87
CA ASN A 146 3.72 -2.02 7.78
C ASN A 146 3.03 -2.13 9.16
N PRO A 147 2.03 -1.29 9.43
CA PRO A 147 1.07 -1.50 10.52
C PRO A 147 0.58 -2.96 10.57
N PHE A 148 0.34 -3.49 11.77
CA PHE A 148 -0.12 -4.87 11.99
C PHE A 148 0.89 -5.97 11.63
N TYR A 149 2.14 -5.65 11.26
CA TYR A 149 3.16 -6.64 10.89
C TYR A 149 4.33 -6.62 11.88
N GLY A 150 5.00 -7.77 12.07
CA GLY A 150 6.19 -7.93 12.91
C GLY A 150 6.04 -7.29 14.28
N TYR A 151 6.86 -6.30 14.61
CA TYR A 151 6.82 -5.62 15.91
C TYR A 151 5.51 -4.85 16.15
N ARG A 152 4.76 -4.55 15.08
CA ARG A 152 3.50 -3.81 15.11
C ARG A 152 2.26 -4.70 15.07
N LYS A 153 2.42 -6.03 15.14
CA LYS A 153 1.33 -7.00 15.02
C LYS A 153 0.60 -7.20 16.35
N PRO A 154 -0.73 -7.03 16.43
CA PRO A 154 -1.52 -7.41 17.61
C PRO A 154 -1.31 -8.87 18.02
N ALA A 155 -1.41 -9.15 19.32
CA ALA A 155 -1.12 -10.48 19.88
C ALA A 155 -2.06 -11.56 19.33
N GLU A 156 -3.33 -11.20 19.18
CA GLU A 156 -4.40 -12.08 18.73
C GLU A 156 -4.39 -12.27 17.20
N GLN A 157 -3.68 -11.41 16.46
CA GLN A 157 -3.60 -11.51 15.01
C GLN A 157 -2.69 -12.67 14.61
N ARG A 158 -3.23 -13.59 13.79
CA ARG A 158 -2.51 -14.74 13.27
C ARG A 158 -1.80 -14.39 11.96
N ARG A 159 -0.47 -14.49 11.96
CA ARG A 159 0.38 -14.16 10.79
C ARG A 159 0.02 -12.76 10.26
N SER A 160 -0.09 -12.62 8.94
CA SER A 160 -0.47 -11.37 8.26
C SER A 160 -1.97 -11.25 7.97
N CYS A 161 -2.81 -12.10 8.57
CA CYS A 161 -4.25 -12.05 8.36
C CYS A 161 -4.85 -10.99 9.27
N LEU A 162 -5.13 -9.81 8.71
CA LEU A 162 -5.82 -8.73 9.44
C LEU A 162 -7.16 -9.24 9.98
N ARG A 163 -7.56 -8.74 11.15
CA ARG A 163 -8.74 -9.25 11.86
C ARG A 163 -10.02 -8.62 11.32
N TYR A 164 -9.96 -7.33 10.99
CA TYR A 164 -11.08 -6.57 10.44
C TYR A 164 -10.75 -5.94 9.08
N VAL A 165 -11.76 -5.67 8.27
CA VAL A 165 -11.59 -4.93 7.00
C VAL A 165 -11.07 -3.52 7.27
N THR A 166 -11.56 -2.84 8.31
CA THR A 166 -11.09 -1.51 8.72
C THR A 166 -9.61 -1.47 9.07
N ASP A 167 -9.02 -2.55 9.61
CA ASP A 167 -7.57 -2.63 9.91
C ASP A 167 -6.73 -2.38 8.65
N LEU A 168 -7.22 -2.80 7.47
CA LEU A 168 -6.53 -2.56 6.20
C LEU A 168 -6.48 -1.07 5.86
N PHE A 169 -7.54 -0.33 6.16
CA PHE A 169 -7.61 1.10 5.88
C PHE A 169 -6.82 1.91 6.91
N VAL A 170 -6.83 1.51 8.18
CA VAL A 170 -5.92 2.05 9.19
C VAL A 170 -4.46 1.84 8.76
N MET A 171 -4.11 0.64 8.30
CA MET A 171 -2.78 0.37 7.74
C MET A 171 -2.46 1.33 6.59
N GLY A 172 -3.40 1.52 5.66
CA GLY A 172 -3.21 2.39 4.51
C GLY A 172 -2.96 3.84 4.89
N VAL A 173 -3.78 4.40 5.79
CA VAL A 173 -3.64 5.78 6.28
C VAL A 173 -2.29 5.96 6.99
N CYS A 174 -1.92 5.05 7.90
CA CYS A 174 -0.61 5.08 8.57
C CYS A 174 0.54 5.09 7.56
N LEU A 175 0.54 4.21 6.57
CA LEU A 175 1.63 4.14 5.58
C LEU A 175 1.74 5.39 4.70
N ILE A 176 0.61 6.04 4.37
CA ILE A 176 0.63 7.32 3.63
C ILE A 176 1.34 8.41 4.45
N PHE A 177 0.95 8.59 5.72
CA PHE A 177 1.53 9.61 6.58
C PHE A 177 2.97 9.28 7.01
N GLU A 178 3.28 8.03 7.32
CA GLU A 178 4.63 7.56 7.66
C GLU A 178 5.60 7.74 6.48
N SER A 179 5.14 7.49 5.25
CA SER A 179 5.94 7.77 4.05
C SER A 179 6.22 9.26 3.90
N ALA A 180 5.23 10.13 4.11
CA ALA A 180 5.42 11.58 4.03
C ALA A 180 6.43 12.09 5.08
N VAL A 181 6.35 11.57 6.31
CA VAL A 181 7.33 11.86 7.38
C VAL A 181 8.73 11.45 6.97
N LEU A 182 8.92 10.21 6.49
CA LEU A 182 10.23 9.71 6.08
C LEU A 182 10.78 10.48 4.87
N LEU A 183 9.97 10.80 3.86
CA LEU A 183 10.40 11.60 2.72
C LEU A 183 10.86 12.99 3.16
N ASN A 184 10.09 13.68 4.00
CA ASN A 184 10.45 15.00 4.50
C ASN A 184 11.70 14.97 5.38
N TRP A 185 11.86 13.94 6.22
CA TRP A 185 13.06 13.74 7.04
C TRP A 185 14.30 13.52 6.17
N LEU A 186 14.22 12.67 5.15
CA LEU A 186 15.32 12.41 4.22
C LEU A 186 15.71 13.65 3.42
N ILE A 187 14.74 14.44 2.93
CA ILE A 187 15.02 15.73 2.27
C ILE A 187 15.77 16.68 3.22
N LYS A 188 15.35 16.77 4.50
CA LYS A 188 16.03 17.60 5.51
C LYS A 188 17.45 17.12 5.82
N LYS A 189 17.73 15.81 5.69
CA LYS A 189 19.09 15.23 5.80
C LYS A 189 19.95 15.46 4.55
N GLY A 190 19.40 16.03 3.47
CA GLY A 190 20.11 16.30 2.21
C GLY A 190 19.99 15.18 1.17
N ASN A 191 19.22 14.11 1.44
CA ASN A 191 19.08 13.00 0.50
C ASN A 191 18.20 13.37 -0.71
N TRP A 192 18.74 13.11 -1.90
CA TRP A 192 18.04 13.25 -3.18
C TRP A 192 18.78 12.42 -4.25
N PRO A 193 18.09 11.86 -5.26
CA PRO A 193 16.63 11.70 -5.42
C PRO A 193 16.00 10.74 -4.41
N LEU A 194 14.69 10.89 -4.20
CA LEU A 194 13.89 10.00 -3.34
C LEU A 194 12.81 9.28 -4.13
N GLY A 195 12.46 8.07 -3.67
CA GLY A 195 11.41 7.25 -4.27
C GLY A 195 10.58 6.45 -3.26
N LEU A 196 9.41 6.01 -3.72
CA LEU A 196 8.52 5.09 -3.02
C LEU A 196 8.38 3.79 -3.84
N THR A 197 8.51 2.65 -3.18
CA THR A 197 8.36 1.34 -3.80
C THR A 197 7.75 0.33 -2.82
N GLY A 198 7.34 -0.81 -3.37
CA GLY A 198 6.89 -1.96 -2.61
C GLY A 198 6.40 -3.04 -3.56
N ILE A 199 6.14 -4.23 -3.02
CA ILE A 199 5.64 -5.35 -3.80
C ILE A 199 4.21 -5.68 -3.35
N SER A 200 3.31 -5.97 -4.30
CA SER A 200 1.93 -6.37 -4.01
C SER A 200 1.20 -5.28 -3.21
N LEU A 201 0.67 -5.60 -2.03
CA LEU A 201 0.13 -4.61 -1.08
C LEU A 201 1.06 -3.40 -0.90
N GLY A 202 2.37 -3.62 -0.73
CA GLY A 202 3.33 -2.52 -0.56
C GLY A 202 3.50 -1.66 -1.80
N GLY A 203 3.37 -2.25 -3.00
CA GLY A 203 3.43 -1.50 -4.26
C GLY A 203 2.19 -0.63 -4.44
N HIS A 204 1.02 -1.16 -4.07
CA HIS A 204 -0.21 -0.37 -4.06
C HIS A 204 -0.13 0.79 -3.04
N MET A 205 0.42 0.53 -1.85
CA MET A 205 0.63 1.57 -0.85
C MET A 205 1.65 2.63 -1.27
N ALA A 206 2.70 2.26 -2.01
CA ALA A 206 3.61 3.22 -2.65
C ALA A 206 2.89 4.17 -3.60
N SER A 207 1.91 3.64 -4.35
CA SER A 207 1.11 4.44 -5.27
C SER A 207 0.21 5.43 -4.52
N LEU A 208 -0.47 4.98 -3.46
CA LEU A 208 -1.32 5.83 -2.62
C LEU A 208 -0.53 6.90 -1.86
N ALA A 209 0.61 6.53 -1.29
CA ALA A 209 1.49 7.47 -0.60
C ALA A 209 1.99 8.58 -1.54
N ALA A 210 2.39 8.23 -2.77
CA ALA A 210 2.82 9.21 -3.76
C ALA A 210 1.68 10.10 -4.25
N ALA A 211 0.46 9.56 -4.42
CA ALA A 211 -0.73 10.32 -4.78
C ALA A 211 -1.12 11.39 -3.73
N CYS A 212 -0.83 11.11 -2.46
CA CYS A 212 -1.08 12.03 -1.34
C CYS A 212 0.10 12.94 -0.99
N TYR A 213 1.28 12.75 -1.58
CA TYR A 213 2.48 13.51 -1.27
C TYR A 213 2.55 14.81 -2.08
N SER A 214 2.96 15.91 -1.43
CA SER A 214 2.91 17.26 -1.99
C SER A 214 4.14 17.65 -2.82
N LYS A 215 5.15 16.77 -2.95
CA LYS A 215 6.37 17.03 -3.72
C LYS A 215 6.60 15.93 -4.78
N PRO A 216 7.32 16.22 -5.89
CA PRO A 216 7.74 15.19 -6.83
C PRO A 216 8.55 14.09 -6.14
N VAL A 217 8.26 12.83 -6.47
CA VAL A 217 8.92 11.65 -5.92
C VAL A 217 8.90 10.52 -6.96
N ALA A 218 9.97 9.72 -7.05
CA ALA A 218 9.98 8.53 -7.89
C ALA A 218 8.99 7.47 -7.37
N ILE A 219 8.29 6.75 -8.25
CA ILE A 219 7.23 5.81 -7.85
C ILE A 219 7.43 4.48 -8.56
N VAL A 220 7.71 3.42 -7.81
CA VAL A 220 7.98 2.09 -8.39
C VAL A 220 7.13 1.01 -7.72
N PRO A 221 5.83 0.96 -8.04
CA PRO A 221 4.95 -0.07 -7.53
C PRO A 221 5.18 -1.38 -8.30
N CYS A 222 5.49 -2.45 -7.57
CA CYS A 222 5.77 -3.76 -8.16
C CYS A 222 4.63 -4.73 -7.86
N LEU A 223 4.16 -5.47 -8.87
CA LEU A 223 3.11 -6.47 -8.78
C LEU A 223 1.82 -5.94 -8.14
N SER A 224 1.47 -4.71 -8.45
CA SER A 224 0.25 -4.05 -7.98
C SER A 224 -0.40 -3.30 -9.13
N TRP A 225 -1.63 -2.85 -8.90
CA TRP A 225 -2.40 -2.13 -9.91
C TRP A 225 -3.19 -0.98 -9.27
N THR A 226 -4.22 -0.51 -9.99
CA THR A 226 -4.96 0.71 -9.69
C THR A 226 -5.98 0.60 -8.56
N THR A 227 -6.35 -0.60 -8.12
CA THR A 227 -7.28 -0.82 -6.99
C THR A 227 -7.05 -2.18 -6.34
N ALA A 228 -7.36 -2.30 -5.04
CA ALA A 228 -7.38 -3.56 -4.32
C ALA A 228 -8.74 -4.27 -4.41
N SER A 229 -9.80 -3.63 -4.92
CA SER A 229 -11.14 -4.24 -4.99
C SER A 229 -11.13 -5.56 -5.77
N ALA A 230 -10.46 -5.60 -6.92
CA ALA A 230 -10.32 -6.81 -7.72
C ALA A 230 -9.50 -7.90 -7.03
N VAL A 231 -8.52 -7.53 -6.19
CA VAL A 231 -7.74 -8.49 -5.39
C VAL A 231 -8.65 -9.27 -4.44
N PHE A 232 -9.53 -8.55 -3.72
CA PHE A 232 -10.39 -9.13 -2.70
C PHE A 232 -11.68 -9.74 -3.22
N THR A 233 -12.15 -9.36 -4.42
CA THR A 233 -13.44 -9.81 -4.97
C THR A 233 -13.32 -10.80 -6.12
N GLN A 234 -12.20 -10.80 -6.86
CA GLN A 234 -12.01 -11.63 -8.05
C GLN A 234 -10.72 -12.45 -8.00
N GLY A 235 -9.64 -11.89 -7.45
CA GLY A 235 -8.34 -12.53 -7.37
C GLY A 235 -8.32 -13.72 -6.41
N VAL A 236 -7.20 -14.45 -6.38
CA VAL A 236 -7.06 -15.62 -5.50
C VAL A 236 -7.17 -15.29 -4.01
N MET A 237 -7.07 -14.01 -3.61
CA MET A 237 -7.36 -13.56 -2.24
C MET A 237 -8.83 -13.66 -1.86
N ALA A 238 -9.77 -13.59 -2.81
CA ALA A 238 -11.20 -13.74 -2.55
C ALA A 238 -11.54 -15.08 -1.86
N ARG A 239 -10.74 -16.13 -2.09
CA ARG A 239 -10.90 -17.45 -1.44
C ARG A 239 -10.52 -17.45 0.05
N ALA A 240 -9.73 -16.46 0.48
CA ALA A 240 -9.29 -16.29 1.86
C ALA A 240 -10.22 -15.37 2.68
N ILE A 241 -11.32 -14.88 2.09
CA ILE A 241 -12.29 -14.00 2.74
C ILE A 241 -13.42 -14.84 3.37
N PRO A 242 -13.82 -14.58 4.62
CA PRO A 242 -14.91 -15.26 5.31
C PRO A 242 -16.26 -14.66 4.91
N TRP A 243 -16.64 -14.86 3.65
CA TRP A 243 -17.82 -14.20 3.08
C TRP A 243 -19.10 -14.39 3.91
N ASN A 244 -19.34 -15.59 4.44
CA ASN A 244 -20.52 -15.84 5.28
C ASN A 244 -20.54 -15.01 6.56
N THR A 245 -19.38 -14.72 7.15
CA THR A 245 -19.27 -13.83 8.33
C THR A 245 -19.58 -12.39 7.92
N LEU A 246 -18.99 -11.93 6.82
CA LEU A 246 -19.19 -10.59 6.31
C LEU A 246 -20.64 -10.33 5.87
N GLU A 247 -21.29 -11.31 5.24
CA GLU A 247 -22.68 -11.20 4.80
C GLU A 247 -23.63 -11.00 5.98
N LYS A 248 -23.47 -11.79 7.06
CA LYS A 248 -24.28 -11.64 8.27
C LYS A 248 -24.15 -10.25 8.91
N GLN A 249 -22.95 -9.69 8.92
CA GLN A 249 -22.74 -8.34 9.45
C GLN A 249 -23.29 -7.24 8.52
N CYS A 250 -23.42 -7.50 7.23
CA CYS A 250 -24.05 -6.56 6.29
C CYS A 250 -25.54 -6.34 6.60
N THR A 251 -26.25 -7.35 7.13
CA THR A 251 -27.68 -7.25 7.46
C THR A 251 -27.92 -6.58 8.81
N ASP A 252 -27.05 -6.85 9.79
CA ASP A 252 -27.34 -6.54 11.19
C ASP A 252 -26.75 -5.19 11.65
N GLU A 253 -25.57 -4.79 11.15
CA GLU A 253 -24.79 -3.67 11.69
C GLU A 253 -24.49 -2.56 10.66
N PHE A 254 -24.30 -2.93 9.40
CA PHE A 254 -23.99 -1.98 8.32
C PHE A 254 -25.23 -1.41 7.61
N SER A 255 -26.43 -1.66 8.16
CA SER A 255 -27.73 -1.10 7.72
C SER A 255 -27.92 0.40 8.00
N SER A 256 -26.90 1.05 8.59
CA SER A 256 -26.93 2.46 8.93
C SER A 256 -26.93 3.34 7.68
N SER A 257 -27.94 4.21 7.53
CA SER A 257 -28.15 5.13 6.39
C SER A 257 -26.92 5.95 6.00
N GLU A 258 -26.03 6.28 6.94
CA GLU A 258 -24.89 7.15 6.70
C GLU A 258 -23.77 6.53 5.84
N ILE A 259 -23.35 5.28 6.10
CA ILE A 259 -22.36 4.59 5.25
C ILE A 259 -22.91 4.45 3.83
N TYR A 260 -24.22 4.21 3.72
CA TYR A 260 -24.92 4.14 2.46
C TYR A 260 -24.94 5.45 1.68
N HIS A 261 -25.18 6.58 2.35
CA HIS A 261 -25.13 7.90 1.71
C HIS A 261 -23.71 8.27 1.29
N LEU A 262 -22.71 7.90 2.07
CA LEU A 262 -21.32 8.21 1.75
C LEU A 262 -20.82 7.43 0.53
N LEU A 263 -21.11 6.13 0.43
CA LEU A 263 -20.55 5.25 -0.61
C LEU A 263 -21.31 5.25 -1.95
N SER A 264 -22.17 6.24 -2.21
CA SER A 264 -23.03 6.31 -3.40
C SER A 264 -22.26 6.02 -4.71
N SER A 265 -22.61 4.91 -5.35
CA SER A 265 -22.00 4.43 -6.60
C SER A 265 -23.10 3.97 -7.57
N GLN A 266 -22.78 3.87 -8.87
CA GLN A 266 -23.68 3.33 -9.89
C GLN A 266 -24.18 1.89 -9.61
N TYR A 267 -23.54 1.17 -8.68
CA TYR A 267 -23.93 -0.18 -8.29
C TYR A 267 -25.02 -0.18 -7.20
N TRP A 268 -25.42 0.98 -6.69
CA TRP A 268 -26.33 1.07 -5.55
C TRP A 268 -27.76 0.67 -5.81
N ASP A 269 -28.31 0.94 -6.99
CA ASP A 269 -29.68 0.50 -7.26
C ASP A 269 -29.80 -1.02 -7.20
N VAL A 270 -28.74 -1.73 -7.63
CA VAL A 270 -28.64 -3.20 -7.57
C VAL A 270 -28.48 -3.71 -6.14
N ILE A 271 -27.62 -3.07 -5.34
CA ILE A 271 -27.33 -3.56 -3.98
C ILE A 271 -28.45 -3.17 -3.01
N ARG A 272 -29.03 -1.97 -3.14
CA ARG A 272 -30.22 -1.54 -2.40
C ARG A 272 -31.41 -2.45 -2.70
N TRP A 273 -31.64 -2.77 -3.98
CA TRP A 273 -32.68 -3.73 -4.35
C TRP A 273 -32.46 -5.10 -3.70
N ALA A 274 -31.22 -5.60 -3.69
CA ALA A 274 -30.88 -6.88 -3.05
C ALA A 274 -30.99 -6.86 -1.51
N ILE A 275 -30.74 -5.73 -0.85
CA ILE A 275 -30.88 -5.57 0.61
C ILE A 275 -32.35 -5.48 1.01
N LEU A 276 -33.16 -4.70 0.27
CA LEU A 276 -34.58 -4.47 0.61
C LEU A 276 -35.50 -5.64 0.26
N ASN A 277 -35.11 -6.51 -0.68
CA ASN A 277 -35.92 -7.64 -1.13
C ASN A 277 -35.34 -8.99 -0.64
N ASP A 278 -35.35 -9.17 0.68
CA ASP A 278 -34.87 -10.37 1.37
C ASP A 278 -35.61 -11.67 0.97
N SER A 279 -36.72 -11.55 0.23
CA SER A 279 -37.57 -12.65 -0.25
C SER A 279 -37.15 -13.22 -1.61
N VAL A 280 -36.24 -12.59 -2.35
CA VAL A 280 -35.73 -13.17 -3.61
C VAL A 280 -34.59 -14.13 -3.26
N LYS A 281 -34.93 -15.41 -3.13
CA LYS A 281 -33.96 -16.51 -3.20
C LYS A 281 -33.30 -16.50 -4.57
N ILE A 282 -32.24 -15.72 -4.74
CA ILE A 282 -31.27 -15.92 -5.80
C ILE A 282 -30.68 -17.32 -5.57
N ASN A 283 -30.88 -18.23 -6.53
CA ASN A 283 -30.61 -19.67 -6.40
C ASN A 283 -29.25 -19.98 -5.74
N SER A 284 -29.31 -20.39 -4.47
CA SER A 284 -28.52 -21.40 -3.71
C SER A 284 -27.05 -21.72 -4.07
N ALA A 285 -26.28 -20.80 -4.66
CA ALA A 285 -24.81 -20.87 -4.73
C ALA A 285 -24.10 -19.57 -4.30
N GLU A 286 -24.81 -18.44 -4.17
CA GLU A 286 -24.24 -17.11 -3.89
C GLU A 286 -24.92 -16.39 -2.71
N ASN A 287 -24.88 -16.97 -1.51
CA ASN A 287 -25.36 -16.33 -0.27
C ASN A 287 -24.46 -15.16 0.21
N ASN A 288 -23.59 -14.60 -0.63
CA ASN A 288 -22.55 -13.63 -0.23
C ASN A 288 -22.54 -12.35 -1.10
N PHE A 289 -23.60 -12.14 -1.88
CA PHE A 289 -23.67 -11.08 -2.88
C PHE A 289 -23.50 -9.69 -2.25
N ARG A 290 -24.15 -9.41 -1.11
CA ARG A 290 -24.12 -8.10 -0.47
C ARG A 290 -22.72 -7.78 0.04
N ALA A 291 -22.09 -8.73 0.72
CA ALA A 291 -20.73 -8.59 1.24
C ALA A 291 -19.70 -8.42 0.12
N GLN A 292 -19.80 -9.18 -0.99
CA GLN A 292 -18.89 -9.02 -2.13
C GLN A 292 -19.02 -7.64 -2.77
N LYS A 293 -20.25 -7.14 -2.92
CA LYS A 293 -20.51 -5.81 -3.47
C LYS A 293 -20.06 -4.70 -2.53
N LEU A 294 -20.34 -4.80 -1.23
CA LEU A 294 -19.83 -3.87 -0.23
C LEU A 294 -18.31 -3.87 -0.21
N MET A 295 -17.67 -5.04 -0.25
CA MET A 295 -16.21 -5.19 -0.33
C MET A 295 -15.66 -4.47 -1.55
N HIS A 296 -16.28 -4.64 -2.71
CA HIS A 296 -15.87 -3.95 -3.93
C HIS A 296 -15.91 -2.42 -3.76
N VAL A 297 -17.05 -1.89 -3.32
CA VAL A 297 -17.28 -0.44 -3.19
C VAL A 297 -16.38 0.18 -2.12
N VAL A 298 -16.27 -0.46 -0.96
CA VAL A 298 -15.42 0.02 0.15
C VAL A 298 -13.95 -0.06 -0.24
N MET A 299 -13.50 -1.16 -0.86
CA MET A 299 -12.11 -1.24 -1.33
C MET A 299 -11.82 -0.16 -2.36
N ASP A 300 -12.70 0.07 -3.35
CA ASP A 300 -12.50 1.16 -4.30
C ASP A 300 -12.50 2.53 -3.62
N GLU A 301 -13.34 2.75 -2.60
CA GLU A 301 -13.30 3.96 -1.77
C GLU A 301 -11.92 4.19 -1.17
N PHE A 302 -11.21 3.17 -0.68
CA PHE A 302 -9.91 3.41 -0.03
C PHE A 302 -8.70 3.21 -0.93
N THR A 303 -8.85 2.54 -2.07
CA THR A 303 -7.71 2.01 -2.83
C THR A 303 -7.72 2.35 -4.31
N HIS A 304 -8.84 2.76 -4.89
CA HIS A 304 -8.85 3.10 -6.31
C HIS A 304 -8.07 4.40 -6.57
N LEU A 305 -6.94 4.32 -7.27
CA LEU A 305 -6.03 5.47 -7.48
C LEU A 305 -6.74 6.68 -8.11
N GLY A 306 -7.73 6.46 -8.97
CA GLY A 306 -8.55 7.54 -9.57
C GLY A 306 -9.47 8.28 -8.59
N LYS A 307 -9.57 7.84 -7.33
CA LYS A 307 -10.23 8.60 -6.25
C LYS A 307 -9.24 9.45 -5.44
N PHE A 308 -7.97 9.44 -5.81
CA PHE A 308 -6.91 10.27 -5.24
C PHE A 308 -6.43 11.28 -6.28
N SER A 309 -5.73 12.31 -5.82
CA SER A 309 -5.03 13.21 -6.72
C SER A 309 -3.91 12.46 -7.46
N ASN A 310 -3.59 12.89 -8.68
CA ASN A 310 -2.40 12.37 -9.35
C ASN A 310 -1.13 12.72 -8.55
N PRO A 311 -0.05 11.92 -8.62
CA PRO A 311 1.26 12.38 -8.17
C PRO A 311 1.64 13.71 -8.83
N ILE A 312 2.51 14.48 -8.19
CA ILE A 312 2.94 15.79 -8.73
C ILE A 312 3.52 15.65 -10.14
N ASP A 313 4.31 14.60 -10.39
CA ASP A 313 4.80 14.25 -11.72
C ASP A 313 4.60 12.74 -11.97
N PRO A 314 3.51 12.35 -12.68
CA PRO A 314 3.24 10.96 -13.02
C PRO A 314 4.30 10.31 -13.91
N SER A 315 5.12 11.08 -14.63
CA SER A 315 6.19 10.54 -15.50
C SER A 315 7.37 9.94 -14.71
N LEU A 316 7.44 10.21 -13.40
CA LEU A 316 8.38 9.58 -12.47
C LEU A 316 7.93 8.17 -12.04
N ALA A 317 6.75 7.72 -12.48
CA ALA A 317 6.24 6.40 -12.17
C ALA A 317 6.72 5.33 -13.17
N ILE A 318 7.28 4.24 -12.65
CA ILE A 318 7.61 3.03 -13.41
C ILE A 318 6.97 1.84 -12.70
N VAL A 319 5.89 1.31 -13.26
CA VAL A 319 5.09 0.22 -12.67
C VAL A 319 5.54 -1.11 -13.23
N VAL A 320 5.92 -2.04 -12.36
CA VAL A 320 6.30 -3.40 -12.78
C VAL A 320 5.11 -4.34 -12.56
N ALA A 321 4.48 -4.83 -13.62
CA ALA A 321 3.29 -5.68 -13.55
C ALA A 321 3.53 -7.07 -14.12
N ALA A 322 3.01 -8.12 -13.47
CA ALA A 322 3.04 -9.47 -14.01
C ALA A 322 1.98 -9.65 -15.12
N LEU A 323 2.32 -10.34 -16.21
CA LEU A 323 1.38 -10.61 -17.31
C LEU A 323 0.24 -11.54 -16.87
N ASN A 324 0.55 -12.59 -16.12
CA ASN A 324 -0.36 -13.68 -15.76
C ASN A 324 -0.71 -13.66 -14.27
N ASP A 325 -0.88 -12.46 -13.70
CA ASP A 325 -1.13 -12.22 -12.27
C ASP A 325 -2.53 -12.69 -11.84
N ALA A 326 -2.61 -13.73 -10.99
CA ALA A 326 -3.88 -14.20 -10.44
C ALA A 326 -4.28 -13.54 -9.12
N TYR A 327 -3.37 -12.80 -8.49
CA TYR A 327 -3.62 -12.06 -7.24
C TYR A 327 -4.23 -10.69 -7.51
N VAL A 328 -3.72 -10.01 -8.54
CA VAL A 328 -4.11 -8.66 -8.96
C VAL A 328 -4.68 -8.74 -10.38
N PRO A 329 -5.89 -9.32 -10.54
CA PRO A 329 -6.51 -9.39 -11.86
C PRO A 329 -6.82 -7.98 -12.37
N ARG A 330 -6.67 -7.80 -13.68
CA ARG A 330 -6.85 -6.50 -14.36
C ARG A 330 -8.07 -6.45 -15.29
N SER A 331 -8.82 -7.53 -15.40
CA SER A 331 -10.06 -7.56 -16.19
C SER A 331 -11.11 -6.67 -15.54
N GLY A 332 -11.69 -5.73 -16.30
CA GLY A 332 -12.70 -4.78 -15.78
C GLY A 332 -12.14 -3.76 -14.77
N VAL A 333 -10.82 -3.64 -14.67
CA VAL A 333 -10.15 -2.66 -13.80
C VAL A 333 -9.53 -1.56 -14.65
N ALA A 334 -9.63 -0.31 -14.20
CA ALA A 334 -9.07 0.84 -14.91
C ALA A 334 -7.58 0.64 -15.22
N ASN A 335 -7.18 0.99 -16.45
CA ASN A 335 -5.78 0.98 -16.84
C ASN A 335 -5.03 2.07 -16.05
N LEU A 336 -3.76 1.83 -15.71
CA LEU A 336 -2.98 2.84 -15.00
C LEU A 336 -2.83 4.12 -15.82
N ASN A 337 -2.56 4.03 -17.13
CA ASN A 337 -2.36 5.21 -17.97
C ASN A 337 -3.63 6.06 -18.14
N SER A 338 -4.83 5.54 -17.88
CA SER A 338 -6.02 6.40 -17.84
C SER A 338 -6.10 7.26 -16.58
N ILE A 339 -5.37 6.89 -15.52
CA ILE A 339 -5.28 7.62 -14.26
C ILE A 339 -4.00 8.48 -14.25
N TRP A 340 -2.86 7.89 -14.63
CA TRP A 340 -1.53 8.49 -14.69
C TRP A 340 -0.98 8.41 -16.13
N PRO A 341 -1.34 9.35 -17.03
CA PRO A 341 -1.05 9.27 -18.46
C PRO A 341 0.41 9.02 -18.85
N GLU A 342 1.36 9.58 -18.11
CA GLU A 342 2.80 9.51 -18.41
C GLU A 342 3.54 8.40 -17.65
N ALA A 343 2.83 7.59 -16.86
CA ALA A 343 3.45 6.48 -16.13
C ALA A 343 3.92 5.40 -17.12
N GLU A 344 5.13 4.87 -16.92
CA GLU A 344 5.63 3.72 -17.66
C GLU A 344 5.12 2.42 -17.02
N ILE A 345 4.71 1.44 -17.83
CA ILE A 345 4.40 0.09 -17.36
C ILE A 345 5.40 -0.90 -17.97
N ARG A 346 6.13 -1.59 -17.11
CA ARG A 346 7.02 -2.70 -17.47
C ARG A 346 6.34 -4.02 -17.13
N TYR A 347 6.27 -4.90 -18.11
CA TYR A 347 5.66 -6.22 -17.94
C TYR A 347 6.71 -7.29 -17.69
N VAL A 348 6.47 -8.14 -16.68
CA VAL A 348 7.24 -9.37 -16.48
C VAL A 348 6.40 -10.58 -16.88
N ASN A 349 6.99 -11.47 -17.69
CA ASN A 349 6.30 -12.66 -18.19
C ASN A 349 6.26 -13.77 -17.12
N THR A 350 5.42 -13.57 -16.11
CA THR A 350 5.20 -14.51 -15.01
C THR A 350 3.86 -14.19 -14.31
N GLY A 351 3.51 -14.98 -13.29
CA GLY A 351 2.44 -14.68 -12.34
C GLY A 351 2.95 -13.88 -11.13
N HIS A 352 2.06 -13.59 -10.19
CA HIS A 352 2.37 -12.81 -9.00
C HIS A 352 3.46 -13.45 -8.15
N ILE A 353 3.31 -14.75 -7.84
CA ILE A 353 4.25 -15.47 -6.97
C ILE A 353 5.59 -15.65 -7.67
N GLY A 354 5.58 -15.98 -8.96
CA GLY A 354 6.80 -16.05 -9.76
C GLY A 354 7.52 -14.70 -9.83
N GLY A 355 6.80 -13.59 -9.95
CA GLY A 355 7.35 -12.24 -9.86
C GLY A 355 8.02 -11.99 -8.51
N TYR A 356 7.29 -12.25 -7.43
CA TYR A 356 7.76 -12.04 -6.06
C TYR A 356 9.00 -12.87 -5.69
N LEU A 357 9.11 -14.08 -6.23
CA LEU A 357 10.20 -15.02 -5.98
C LEU A 357 11.43 -14.79 -6.86
N PHE A 358 11.26 -14.33 -8.11
CA PHE A 358 12.34 -14.41 -9.11
C PHE A 358 12.60 -13.14 -9.93
N ARG A 359 11.83 -12.05 -9.76
CA ARG A 359 11.93 -10.82 -10.59
C ARG A 359 12.48 -9.61 -9.86
N GLN A 360 13.28 -9.83 -8.82
CA GLN A 360 13.81 -8.75 -7.98
C GLN A 360 14.82 -7.89 -8.74
N SER A 361 15.54 -8.43 -9.73
CA SER A 361 16.40 -7.66 -10.63
C SER A 361 15.62 -6.58 -11.38
N GLU A 362 14.47 -6.94 -11.93
CA GLU A 362 13.59 -6.06 -12.69
C GLU A 362 13.01 -4.97 -11.79
N PHE A 363 12.69 -5.29 -10.53
CA PHE A 363 12.26 -4.30 -9.54
C PHE A 363 13.36 -3.29 -9.21
N ARG A 364 14.61 -3.76 -9.00
CA ARG A 364 15.75 -2.88 -8.70
C ARG A 364 16.10 -1.96 -9.88
N LEU A 365 16.05 -2.49 -11.11
CA LEU A 365 16.25 -1.69 -12.32
C LEU A 365 15.19 -0.58 -12.44
N ALA A 366 13.91 -0.91 -12.21
CA ALA A 366 12.85 0.09 -12.21
C ALA A 366 13.06 1.18 -11.14
N ILE A 367 13.51 0.81 -9.93
CA ILE A 367 13.88 1.75 -8.86
C ILE A 367 14.98 2.71 -9.33
N SER A 368 16.07 2.16 -9.89
CA SER A 368 17.18 2.97 -10.39
C SER A 368 16.74 3.96 -11.47
N ASP A 369 16.00 3.49 -12.47
CA ASP A 369 15.58 4.32 -13.59
C ASP A 369 14.62 5.44 -13.14
N ALA A 370 13.69 5.15 -12.22
CA ALA A 370 12.77 6.14 -11.69
C ALA A 370 13.49 7.22 -10.87
N LEU A 371 14.49 6.82 -10.06
CA LEU A 371 15.32 7.75 -9.31
C LEU A 371 16.18 8.63 -10.24
N GLN A 372 16.73 8.07 -11.31
CA GLN A 372 17.46 8.83 -12.34
C GLN A 372 16.55 9.85 -13.03
N ARG A 373 15.30 9.49 -13.36
CA ARG A 373 14.30 10.45 -13.89
C ARG A 373 14.05 11.60 -12.93
N ALA A 374 13.87 11.30 -11.64
CA ALA A 374 13.66 12.32 -10.62
C ALA A 374 14.86 13.26 -10.51
N ALA A 375 16.09 12.72 -10.49
CA ALA A 375 17.31 13.52 -10.42
C ALA A 375 17.54 14.41 -11.66
N ALA A 376 17.14 13.93 -12.84
CA ALA A 376 17.27 14.67 -14.10
C ALA A 376 16.27 15.83 -14.22
N LYS A 377 15.08 15.70 -13.62
CA LYS A 377 14.01 16.72 -13.72
C LYS A 377 13.97 17.68 -12.53
N TYR A 378 14.44 17.26 -11.37
CA TYR A 378 14.27 17.99 -10.12
C TYR A 378 15.53 17.97 -9.26
N GLU A 379 15.65 18.97 -8.39
CA GLU A 379 16.70 19.10 -7.39
C GLU A 379 16.15 19.61 -6.07
N VAL A 380 16.95 19.50 -5.00
CA VAL A 380 16.60 20.02 -3.68
C VAL A 380 17.35 21.32 -3.43
N VAL A 381 16.60 22.42 -3.27
CA VAL A 381 17.14 23.74 -2.91
C VAL A 381 16.49 24.17 -1.59
N SER A 382 17.30 24.42 -0.56
CA SER A 382 16.82 24.86 0.76
C SER A 382 15.70 23.98 1.34
N GLY A 383 15.78 22.66 1.16
CA GLY A 383 14.78 21.69 1.66
C GLY A 383 13.50 21.55 0.81
N ASN A 384 13.45 22.22 -0.35
CA ASN A 384 12.33 22.14 -1.29
C ASN A 384 12.75 21.44 -2.58
N VAL A 385 11.88 20.56 -3.09
CA VAL A 385 12.08 19.89 -4.38
C VAL A 385 11.58 20.82 -5.48
N VAL A 386 12.49 21.35 -6.29
CA VAL A 386 12.21 22.29 -7.37
C VAL A 386 12.57 21.67 -8.72
N LYS A 387 11.86 22.09 -9.77
CA LYS A 387 12.18 21.67 -11.13
C LYS A 387 13.50 22.31 -11.56
N ARG A 388 14.37 21.52 -12.19
CA ARG A 388 15.64 22.00 -12.78
C ARG A 388 15.41 22.92 -13.96
#